data_AF-A0A9D6I961-F1
#
_entry.id   AF-A0A9D6I961-F1
#
_cell.length_a   1.000
_cell.length_b   1.000
_cell.length_c   1.000
_cell.angle_alpha   90.00
_cell.angle_beta   90.00
_cell.angle_gamma   90.00
#
_symmetry.space_group_name_H-M   'P 1'
#
loop_
_entity.id
_entity.type
_entity.pdbx_description
1 polymer ?
#
loop_
_entity_poly.entity_id
_entity_poly.type
_entity_poly.pdbx_seq_one_letter_code
_entity_poly.pdbx_strand_id
1 'polypeptide(L)'
;MSRHSERLRQALEQHSARVGIIGLGYVGLPLAVAFGKAGFSVLGVDADRERVARLKAGESPVEDVGSDDLATLVASGRLTITTDASVLAGGDA
;
A
#
# COMPACT_ATOMS: atom_id res chain seq x y z
N MET A 1 -17.08 18.22 14.91
CA MET A 1 -16.72 17.03 14.10
C MET A 1 -16.52 15.87 15.06
N SER A 2 -16.56 14.61 14.61
CA SER A 2 -16.38 13.45 15.50
C SER A 2 -14.90 13.29 15.89
N ARG A 3 -14.62 12.90 17.14
CA ARG A 3 -13.26 12.61 17.67
C ARG A 3 -12.46 11.64 16.78
N HIS A 4 -13.16 10.74 16.08
CA HIS A 4 -12.56 9.79 15.16
C HIS A 4 -12.02 10.46 13.89
N SER A 5 -12.78 11.41 13.32
CA SER A 5 -12.40 12.13 12.11
C SER A 5 -11.20 13.05 12.35
N GLU A 6 -11.12 13.68 13.52
CA GLU A 6 -9.98 14.51 13.91
C GLU A 6 -8.70 13.68 14.03
N ARG A 7 -8.78 12.50 14.67
CA ARG A 7 -7.65 11.58 14.79
C ARG A 7 -7.14 11.10 13.43
N LEU A 8 -8.05 10.70 12.54
CA LEU A 8 -7.67 10.28 11.19
C LEU A 8 -7.02 11.43 10.41
N ARG A 9 -7.61 12.63 10.47
CA ARG A 9 -7.05 13.81 9.80
C ARG A 9 -5.62 14.09 10.25
N GLN A 10 -5.37 14.06 11.56
CA GLN A 10 -4.04 14.23 12.11
C GLN A 10 -3.07 13.13 11.65
N ALA A 11 -3.51 11.87 11.64
CA ALA A 11 -2.67 10.76 11.18
C ALA A 11 -2.32 10.87 9.67
N LEU A 12 -3.26 11.38 8.87
CA LEU A 12 -3.03 11.67 7.45
C LEU A 12 -2.07 12.85 7.27
N GLU A 13 -2.22 13.94 8.02
CA GLU A 13 -1.33 15.11 7.97
C GLU A 13 0.12 14.77 8.39
N GLN A 14 0.28 13.79 9.28
CA GLN A 14 1.58 13.35 9.81
C GLN A 14 2.16 12.12 9.09
N HIS A 15 1.49 11.61 8.05
CA HIS A 15 1.83 10.36 7.35
C HIS A 15 1.98 9.14 8.27
N SER A 16 1.33 9.15 9.43
CA SER A 16 1.34 8.06 10.41
C SER A 16 0.15 7.11 10.26
N ALA A 17 -0.83 7.46 9.43
CA ALA A 17 -1.93 6.57 9.07
C ALA A 17 -1.44 5.31 8.36
N ARG A 18 -2.00 4.16 8.72
CA ARG A 18 -1.79 2.88 8.02
C ARG A 18 -2.82 2.75 6.90
N VAL A 19 -2.35 2.77 5.66
CA VAL A 19 -3.20 2.76 4.46
C VAL A 19 -3.33 1.33 3.93
N GLY A 20 -4.55 0.83 3.83
CA GLY A 20 -4.87 -0.46 3.22
C GLY A 20 -5.35 -0.29 1.78
N ILE A 21 -4.82 -1.09 0.84
CA ILE A 21 -5.29 -1.12 -0.54
C ILE A 21 -5.63 -2.55 -0.95
N ILE A 22 -6.88 -2.77 -1.35
CA ILE A 22 -7.38 -4.06 -1.81
C ILE A 22 -7.46 -4.05 -3.34
N GLY A 23 -6.79 -5.01 -3.97
CA GLY A 23 -6.58 -5.12 -5.41
C GLY A 23 -5.34 -4.32 -5.83
N LEU A 24 -4.36 -4.99 -6.42
CA LEU A 24 -3.08 -4.44 -6.89
C LEU A 24 -2.95 -4.58 -8.42
N GLY A 25 -4.08 -4.35 -9.10
CA GLY A 25 -4.13 -4.22 -10.54
C GLY A 25 -3.81 -2.80 -11.01
N TYR A 26 -4.37 -2.43 -12.16
CA TYR A 26 -4.08 -1.17 -12.85
C TYR A 26 -4.24 0.09 -12.00
N VAL A 27 -5.25 0.15 -11.12
CA VAL A 27 -5.49 1.34 -10.27
C VAL A 27 -4.82 1.22 -8.91
N GLY A 28 -4.94 0.05 -8.27
CA GLY A 28 -4.51 -0.10 -6.88
C GLY A 28 -3.00 -0.13 -6.69
N LEU A 29 -2.25 -0.67 -7.66
CA LEU A 29 -0.78 -0.67 -7.57
C LEU A 29 -0.19 0.75 -7.68
N PRO A 30 -0.56 1.60 -8.67
CA PRO A 30 -0.14 2.99 -8.68
C PRO A 30 -0.52 3.75 -7.41
N LEU A 31 -1.72 3.50 -6.86
CA LEU A 31 -2.16 4.14 -5.63
C LEU A 31 -1.30 3.71 -4.42
N ALA A 32 -0.99 2.42 -4.30
CA ALA A 32 -0.15 1.89 -3.23
C ALA A 32 1.27 2.49 -3.28
N VAL A 33 1.83 2.59 -4.49
CA VAL A 33 3.14 3.21 -4.72
C VAL A 33 3.11 4.70 -4.42
N ALA A 34 2.06 5.42 -4.81
CA ALA A 34 1.91 6.85 -4.54
C ALA A 34 1.89 7.14 -3.02
N PHE A 35 1.11 6.38 -2.24
CA PHE A 35 1.11 6.51 -0.78
C PHE A 35 2.46 6.12 -0.16
N GLY A 36 3.09 5.05 -0.65
CA GLY A 36 4.42 4.65 -0.19
C GLY A 36 5.47 5.75 -0.43
N LYS A 37 5.48 6.36 -1.62
CA LYS A 37 6.36 7.48 -1.96
C LYS A 37 6.06 8.75 -1.15
N ALA A 38 4.80 8.99 -0.82
CA ALA A 38 4.41 10.07 0.07
C ALA A 38 4.88 9.84 1.53
N GLY A 39 5.30 8.61 1.88
CA GLY A 39 5.89 8.27 3.18
C GLY A 39 4.94 7.55 4.13
N PHE A 40 3.78 7.09 3.65
CA PHE A 40 2.86 6.29 4.44
C PHE A 40 3.35 4.84 4.61
N SER A 41 2.83 4.14 5.61
CA SER A 41 2.93 2.68 5.68
C SER A 41 1.73 2.07 4.95
N VAL A 42 1.99 1.27 3.92
CA VAL A 42 0.96 0.75 3.01
C VAL A 42 0.90 -0.77 3.10
N LEU A 43 -0.33 -1.29 3.24
CA LEU A 43 -0.67 -2.70 3.15
C LEU A 43 -1.42 -2.95 1.84
N GLY A 44 -0.76 -3.55 0.85
CA GLY A 44 -1.37 -3.99 -0.39
C GLY A 44 -1.85 -5.44 -0.28
N VAL A 45 -3.12 -5.69 -0.58
CA VAL A 45 -3.73 -7.02 -0.58
C VAL A 45 -4.26 -7.34 -1.97
N ASP A 46 -3.91 -8.51 -2.50
CA ASP A 46 -4.49 -9.01 -3.76
C ASP A 46 -4.80 -10.50 -3.63
N ALA A 47 -5.88 -10.98 -4.26
CA ALA A 47 -6.27 -12.39 -4.22
C ALA A 47 -5.40 -13.27 -5.11
N ASP A 48 -4.75 -12.68 -6.12
CA ASP A 48 -3.90 -13.36 -7.08
C ASP A 48 -2.51 -13.61 -6.49
N ARG A 49 -2.23 -14.87 -6.17
CA ARG A 49 -0.95 -15.32 -5.59
C ARG A 49 0.25 -15.06 -6.50
N GLU A 50 0.07 -15.20 -7.81
CA GLU A 50 1.15 -15.01 -8.78
C GLU A 50 1.52 -13.53 -8.86
N ARG A 51 0.50 -12.66 -8.96
CA ARG A 51 0.70 -11.20 -8.91
C ARG A 51 1.39 -10.79 -7.62
N VAL A 52 0.95 -11.28 -6.46
CA VAL A 52 1.59 -11.00 -5.17
C VAL A 52 3.05 -11.42 -5.16
N ALA A 53 3.39 -12.60 -5.68
CA ALA A 53 4.77 -13.07 -5.74
C ALA A 53 5.66 -12.15 -6.60
N ARG A 54 5.19 -11.77 -7.78
CA ARG A 54 5.90 -10.85 -8.69
C ARG A 54 6.11 -9.47 -8.07
N LEU A 55 5.04 -8.91 -7.49
CA LEU A 55 5.11 -7.59 -6.86
C LEU A 55 6.06 -7.58 -5.65
N LYS A 56 6.10 -8.67 -4.86
CA LYS A 56 7.08 -8.85 -3.77
C LYS A 56 8.52 -8.93 -4.27
N ALA A 57 8.74 -9.43 -5.49
CA ALA A 57 10.04 -9.42 -6.13
C ALA A 57 10.42 -8.05 -6.73
N GLY A 58 9.56 -7.04 -6.58
CA GLY A 58 9.77 -5.70 -7.16
C GLY A 58 9.37 -5.61 -8.63
N GLU A 59 8.73 -6.63 -9.20
CA GLU A 59 8.35 -6.64 -10.61
C GLU A 59 6.96 -6.03 -10.80
N SER A 60 6.90 -4.85 -11.41
CA SER A 60 5.63 -4.21 -11.73
C SER A 60 5.02 -4.78 -13.02
N PRO A 61 3.75 -5.23 -13.02
CA PRO A 61 3.01 -5.57 -14.23
C PRO A 61 2.27 -4.36 -14.82
N VAL A 62 2.37 -3.17 -14.23
CA VAL A 62 1.67 -1.94 -14.65
C VAL A 62 2.68 -0.94 -15.22
N GLU A 63 2.44 -0.49 -16.45
CA GLU A 63 3.34 0.41 -17.19
C GLU A 63 3.62 1.73 -16.45
N ASP A 64 2.62 2.26 -15.75
CA ASP A 64 2.71 3.52 -15.00
C ASP A 64 3.47 3.39 -13.66
N VAL A 65 3.94 2.20 -13.30
CA VAL A 65 4.69 1.93 -12.07
C VAL A 65 6.04 1.33 -12.43
N GLY A 66 7.10 2.12 -12.25
CA GLY A 66 8.48 1.64 -12.41
C GLY A 66 8.81 0.55 -11.40
N SER A 67 9.39 -0.55 -11.88
CA SER A 67 9.84 -1.67 -11.02
C SER A 67 10.84 -1.22 -9.95
N ASP A 68 11.69 -0.23 -10.24
CA ASP A 68 12.65 0.30 -9.25
C ASP A 68 11.96 0.98 -8.06
N ASP A 69 10.88 1.73 -8.32
CA ASP A 69 10.09 2.35 -7.26
C ASP A 69 9.39 1.30 -6.40
N LEU A 70 8.77 0.31 -7.04
CA LEU A 70 8.11 -0.80 -6.36
C LEU A 70 9.11 -1.58 -5.51
N ALA A 71 10.25 -1.97 -6.08
CA ALA A 71 11.31 -2.69 -5.40
C ALA A 71 11.83 -1.90 -4.19
N THR A 72 12.05 -0.60 -4.33
CA THR A 72 12.49 0.28 -3.23
C THR A 72 11.48 0.32 -2.09
N LEU A 73 10.19 0.47 -2.41
CA LEU A 73 9.14 0.53 -1.39
C LEU A 73 8.91 -0.81 -0.69
N VAL A 74 9.02 -1.92 -1.41
CA VAL A 74 8.93 -3.26 -0.83
C VAL A 74 10.14 -3.55 0.05
N ALA A 75 11.36 -3.28 -0.44
CA ALA A 75 12.59 -3.52 0.32
C ALA A 75 12.69 -2.66 1.59
N SER A 76 12.18 -1.43 1.57
CA SER A 76 12.12 -0.56 2.74
C SER A 76 11.01 -0.92 3.74
N GLY A 77 10.11 -1.86 3.39
CA GLY A 77 8.94 -2.21 4.20
C GLY A 77 7.84 -1.15 4.19
N ARG A 78 7.98 -0.08 3.40
CA ARG A 78 6.93 0.96 3.24
C ARG A 78 5.70 0.44 2.52
N LEU A 79 5.88 -0.51 1.61
CA LEU A 79 4.79 -1.25 0.97
C LEU A 79 4.93 -2.75 1.31
N THR A 80 4.01 -3.25 2.13
CA THR A 80 3.89 -4.69 2.39
C THR A 80 2.79 -5.25 1.51
N ILE A 81 3.08 -6.33 0.79
CA ILE A 81 2.14 -6.97 -0.14
C ILE A 81 1.78 -8.36 0.39
N THR A 82 0.50 -8.73 0.36
CA THR A 82 0.04 -10.04 0.83
C THR A 82 -1.21 -10.52 0.11
N THR A 83 -1.53 -11.80 0.29
CA THR A 83 -2.85 -12.38 -0.07
C THR A 83 -3.78 -12.48 1.13
N ASP A 84 -3.26 -12.25 2.34
CA ASP A 84 -4.02 -12.34 3.59
C ASP A 84 -4.68 -11.00 3.92
N ALA A 85 -5.99 -10.92 3.74
CA ALA A 85 -6.76 -9.71 4.05
C ALA A 85 -6.88 -9.44 5.56
N SER A 86 -6.57 -10.40 6.44
CA SER A 86 -6.65 -10.21 7.89
C SER A 86 -5.71 -9.11 8.40
N VAL A 87 -4.65 -8.80 7.66
CA VAL A 87 -3.68 -7.74 7.99
C VAL A 87 -4.30 -6.33 7.98
N LEU A 88 -5.47 -6.17 7.35
CA LEU A 88 -6.20 -4.90 7.28
C LEU A 88 -6.92 -4.57 8.60
N ALA A 89 -6.99 -5.52 9.54
CA ALA A 89 -7.51 -5.25 10.87
C ALA A 89 -6.68 -4.16 11.56
N GLY A 90 -7.33 -3.04 11.88
CA GLY A 90 -6.67 -1.87 12.48
C GLY A 90 -6.01 -0.90 11.50
N GLY A 91 -6.36 -0.96 10.21
CA GLY A 91 -6.08 0.11 9.25
C GLY A 91 -6.82 1.41 9.60
N ASP A 92 -6.24 2.54 9.22
CA ASP A 92 -6.81 3.87 9.47
C ASP A 92 -7.60 4.39 8.26
N ALA A 93 -7.22 3.96 7.05
CA ALA A 93 -7.84 4.29 5.77
C ALA A 93 -7.77 3.11 4.79
#